data_AF-A0A836WRN8-F1
#
_entry.id   AF-A0A836WRN8-F1
#
_cell.length_a   1.000
_cell.length_b   1.000
_cell.length_c   1.000
_cell.angle_alpha   90.00
_cell.angle_beta   90.00
_cell.angle_gamma   90.00
#
_symmetry.space_group_name_H-M   'P 1'
#
loop_
_entity.id
_entity.type
_entity.pdbx_description
1 polymer ?
#
loop_
_entity_poly.entity_id
_entity_poly.type
_entity_poly.pdbx_seq_one_letter_code
_entity_poly.pdbx_strand_id
1 'polypeptide(L)'
;AAGLDFLGVPAAGTNQFALGEIRKWRDLIDATGHGPEPVLTDLVHWLEANAPKTERLTLVHGAYRTGNLLIHDDRISAVLDWELETIGDPMYDVAYVLTDLNREGENLLSNLVPRDQFFWRYEAATGIEIDEDACRYYELLYAMRTAAFWMSASGLYADGRSDDLRLARTAWSLDVVLDRAARYLGY
;
A
#
# COMPACT_ATOMS: atom_id res chain seq x y z
N ALA A 1 -6.10 -22.56 -17.59
CA ALA A 1 -5.99 -21.25 -16.93
C ALA A 1 -5.48 -21.46 -15.51
N ALA A 2 -4.76 -20.51 -14.91
CA ALA A 2 -4.11 -20.66 -13.60
C ALA A 2 -5.06 -20.54 -12.40
N GLY A 3 -6.38 -20.38 -12.62
CA GLY A 3 -7.38 -20.29 -11.53
C GLY A 3 -7.46 -18.91 -10.85
N LEU A 4 -6.88 -17.87 -11.44
CA LEU A 4 -6.79 -16.52 -10.87
C LEU A 4 -7.86 -15.56 -11.40
N ASP A 5 -8.94 -16.08 -11.98
CA ASP A 5 -9.97 -15.27 -12.63
C ASP A 5 -10.72 -14.35 -11.64
N PHE A 6 -10.68 -14.67 -10.34
CA PHE A 6 -11.31 -13.89 -9.28
C PHE A 6 -10.63 -12.54 -9.01
N LEU A 7 -9.37 -12.36 -9.41
CA LEU A 7 -8.64 -11.09 -9.22
C LEU A 7 -9.19 -9.96 -10.11
N GLY A 8 -9.85 -10.32 -11.22
CA GLY A 8 -10.12 -9.37 -12.30
C GLY A 8 -8.83 -8.92 -12.99
N VAL A 9 -8.96 -8.32 -14.17
CA VAL A 9 -7.83 -7.76 -14.92
C VAL A 9 -8.20 -6.36 -15.39
N PRO A 10 -7.58 -5.29 -14.85
CA PRO A 10 -7.82 -3.94 -15.34
C PRO A 10 -7.27 -3.76 -16.76
N ALA A 11 -7.75 -2.76 -17.49
CA ALA A 11 -7.22 -2.44 -18.81
C ALA A 11 -5.84 -1.78 -18.72
N ALA A 12 -4.83 -2.31 -19.43
CA ALA A 12 -3.53 -1.67 -19.59
C ALA A 12 -3.65 -0.33 -20.33
N GLY A 13 -2.73 0.60 -20.08
CA GLY A 13 -2.73 1.96 -20.62
C GLY A 13 -3.82 2.87 -20.04
N THR A 14 -4.46 2.46 -18.93
CA THR A 14 -5.52 3.21 -18.25
C THR A 14 -5.23 3.34 -16.76
N ASN A 15 -5.97 4.21 -16.06
CA ASN A 15 -5.90 4.38 -14.61
C ASN A 15 -6.87 3.47 -13.83
N GLN A 16 -7.43 2.43 -14.48
CA GLN A 16 -8.43 1.55 -13.85
C GLN A 16 -7.89 0.84 -12.60
N PHE A 17 -6.61 0.44 -12.60
CA PHE A 17 -5.99 -0.19 -11.44
C PHE A 17 -5.99 0.74 -10.21
N ALA A 18 -5.38 1.93 -10.36
CA ALA A 18 -5.29 2.91 -9.27
C ALA A 18 -6.67 3.33 -8.75
N LEU A 19 -7.61 3.65 -9.66
CA LEU A 19 -8.98 4.01 -9.27
C LEU A 19 -9.76 2.85 -8.62
N GLY A 20 -9.46 1.60 -9.01
CA GLY A 20 -10.02 0.41 -8.39
C GLY A 20 -9.57 0.25 -6.94
N GLU A 21 -8.27 0.39 -6.68
CA GLU A 21 -7.73 0.35 -5.33
C GLU A 21 -8.27 1.51 -4.46
N ILE A 22 -8.34 2.74 -5.00
CA ILE A 22 -8.96 3.87 -4.28
C ILE A 22 -10.39 3.53 -3.85
N ARG A 23 -11.20 2.99 -4.77
CA ARG A 23 -12.59 2.63 -4.47
C ARG A 23 -12.66 1.59 -3.35
N LYS A 24 -11.86 0.54 -3.42
CA LYS A 24 -11.79 -0.52 -2.40
C LYS A 24 -11.53 0.07 -1.00
N TRP A 25 -10.56 0.99 -0.90
CA TRP A 25 -10.20 1.59 0.40
C TRP A 25 -11.20 2.64 0.86
N ARG A 26 -11.82 3.39 -0.07
CA ARG A 26 -12.92 4.31 0.24
C ARG A 26 -14.14 3.56 0.80
N ASP A 27 -14.52 2.45 0.17
CA ASP A 27 -15.63 1.61 0.64
C ASP A 27 -15.38 1.10 2.07
N LEU A 28 -14.13 0.73 2.39
CA LEU A 28 -13.76 0.34 3.76
C LEU A 28 -13.85 1.52 4.74
N ILE A 29 -13.32 2.70 4.38
CA ILE A 29 -13.41 3.92 5.19
C ILE A 29 -14.87 4.25 5.50
N ASP A 30 -15.73 4.27 4.48
CA ASP A 30 -17.16 4.58 4.63
C ASP A 30 -17.86 3.56 5.54
N ALA A 31 -17.51 2.27 5.42
CA ALA A 31 -18.04 1.21 6.27
C ALA A 31 -17.61 1.31 7.75
N THR A 32 -16.57 2.07 8.07
CA THR A 32 -16.14 2.26 9.47
C THR A 32 -17.06 3.19 10.25
N GLY A 33 -17.86 4.04 9.58
CA GLY A 33 -18.78 4.98 10.22
C GLY A 33 -18.11 6.13 10.99
N HIS A 34 -16.79 6.32 10.83
CA HIS A 34 -16.08 7.47 11.40
C HIS A 34 -16.56 8.79 10.77
N GLY A 35 -16.43 9.88 11.53
CA GLY A 35 -16.69 11.22 11.01
C GLY A 35 -15.71 11.63 9.91
N PRO A 36 -16.00 12.72 9.18
CA PRO A 36 -15.11 13.21 8.13
C PRO A 36 -13.75 13.58 8.71
N GLU A 37 -12.69 12.99 8.15
CA GLU A 37 -11.30 13.32 8.44
C GLU A 37 -10.75 14.21 7.31
N PRO A 38 -10.48 15.51 7.56
CA PRO A 38 -10.13 16.46 6.51
C PRO A 38 -8.91 16.05 5.67
N VAL A 39 -7.82 15.62 6.31
CA VAL A 39 -6.59 15.26 5.59
C VAL A 39 -6.83 14.03 4.71
N LEU A 40 -7.55 13.04 5.24
CA LEU A 40 -7.91 11.85 4.47
C LEU A 40 -8.82 12.23 3.29
N THR A 41 -9.79 13.11 3.50
CA THR A 41 -10.69 13.57 2.43
C THR A 41 -9.92 14.22 1.28
N ASP A 42 -9.01 15.13 1.59
CA ASP A 42 -8.17 15.81 0.59
C ASP A 42 -7.19 14.84 -0.09
N LEU A 43 -6.64 13.89 0.67
CA LEU A 43 -5.80 12.81 0.13
C LEU A 43 -6.55 11.98 -0.91
N VAL A 44 -7.79 11.56 -0.63
CA VAL A 44 -8.56 10.75 -1.59
C VAL A 44 -8.86 11.54 -2.86
N HIS A 45 -9.25 12.82 -2.75
CA HIS A 45 -9.46 13.65 -3.93
C HIS A 45 -8.18 13.84 -4.76
N TRP A 46 -7.03 14.03 -4.09
CA TRP A 46 -5.75 14.12 -4.78
C TRP A 46 -5.41 12.81 -5.50
N LEU A 47 -5.61 11.66 -4.85
CA LEU A 47 -5.37 10.34 -5.44
C LEU A 47 -6.24 10.08 -6.67
N GLU A 48 -7.51 10.46 -6.64
CA GLU A 48 -8.42 10.32 -7.78
C GLU A 48 -8.00 11.21 -8.96
N ALA A 49 -7.60 12.45 -8.68
CA ALA A 49 -7.19 13.41 -9.71
C ALA A 49 -5.85 13.08 -10.37
N ASN A 50 -4.95 12.39 -9.65
CA ASN A 50 -3.57 12.11 -10.08
C ASN A 50 -3.33 10.62 -10.40
N ALA A 51 -4.39 9.83 -10.56
CA ALA A 51 -4.28 8.39 -10.79
C ALA A 51 -3.43 8.05 -12.03
N PRO A 52 -2.27 7.36 -11.88
CA PRO A 52 -1.39 7.06 -12.99
C PRO A 52 -2.01 6.01 -13.92
N LYS A 53 -1.54 5.99 -15.17
CA LYS A 53 -1.87 4.92 -16.11
C LYS A 53 -0.93 3.75 -15.89
N THR A 54 -1.48 2.54 -15.88
CA THR A 54 -0.69 1.32 -15.75
C THR A 54 -0.42 0.72 -17.13
N GLU A 55 0.80 0.88 -17.62
CA GLU A 55 1.21 0.37 -18.94
C GLU A 55 1.50 -1.14 -18.93
N ARG A 56 2.11 -1.62 -17.84
CA ARG A 56 2.46 -3.04 -17.67
C ARG A 56 1.70 -3.62 -16.48
N LEU A 57 0.89 -4.65 -16.75
CA LEU A 57 0.17 -5.38 -15.72
C LEU A 57 1.00 -6.55 -15.21
N THR A 58 1.09 -6.69 -13.89
CA THR A 58 1.78 -7.77 -13.20
C THR A 58 0.91 -8.30 -12.07
N LEU A 59 1.19 -9.51 -11.58
CA LEU A 59 0.69 -9.93 -10.29
C LEU A 59 1.43 -9.13 -9.22
N VAL A 60 0.67 -8.35 -8.45
CA VAL A 60 1.17 -7.60 -7.30
C VAL A 60 0.69 -8.28 -6.03
N HIS A 61 1.56 -8.32 -5.04
CA HIS A 61 1.27 -8.90 -3.74
C HIS A 61 0.46 -7.94 -2.85
N GLY A 62 0.70 -6.63 -2.98
CA GLY A 62 0.07 -5.58 -2.19
C GLY A 62 0.65 -5.39 -0.79
N ALA A 63 1.47 -6.33 -0.28
CA ALA A 63 2.10 -6.28 1.04
C ALA A 63 3.51 -6.89 1.03
N TYR A 64 4.26 -6.69 -0.05
CA TYR A 64 5.58 -7.29 -0.23
C TYR A 64 6.64 -6.66 0.68
N ARG A 65 6.90 -7.29 1.83
CA ARG A 65 7.92 -6.86 2.81
C ARG A 65 8.60 -8.05 3.46
N THR A 66 9.72 -7.79 4.11
CA THR A 66 10.53 -8.82 4.78
C THR A 66 9.80 -9.65 5.82
N GLY A 67 8.86 -9.06 6.55
CA GLY A 67 8.06 -9.83 7.51
C GLY A 67 7.05 -10.80 6.88
N ASN A 68 6.88 -10.79 5.55
CA ASN A 68 6.05 -11.72 4.78
C ASN A 68 6.89 -12.72 3.98
N LEU A 69 8.20 -12.81 4.23
CA LEU A 69 9.11 -13.75 3.56
C LEU A 69 9.58 -14.82 4.55
N LEU A 70 9.52 -16.09 4.14
CA LEU A 70 10.22 -17.18 4.81
C LEU A 70 11.58 -17.41 4.14
N ILE A 71 12.61 -17.58 4.95
CA ILE A 71 13.98 -17.78 4.48
C ILE A 71 14.47 -19.16 4.94
N HIS A 72 15.05 -19.92 4.01
CA HIS A 72 15.70 -21.19 4.26
C HIS A 72 16.99 -21.25 3.43
N ASP A 73 18.12 -21.56 4.06
CA ASP A 73 19.45 -21.64 3.43
C ASP A 73 19.76 -20.42 2.53
N ASP A 74 19.61 -19.21 3.09
CA ASP A 74 19.83 -17.91 2.43
C ASP A 74 18.98 -17.69 1.16
N ARG A 75 17.85 -18.39 1.04
CA ARG A 75 16.90 -18.24 -0.07
C ARG A 75 15.49 -18.01 0.45
N ILE A 76 14.71 -17.23 -0.29
CA ILE A 76 13.27 -17.10 -0.05
C ILE A 76 12.63 -18.45 -0.36
N SER A 77 12.07 -19.10 0.66
CA SER A 77 11.40 -20.40 0.55
C SER A 77 9.89 -20.25 0.37
N ALA A 78 9.31 -19.17 0.89
CA ALA A 78 7.90 -18.83 0.69
C ALA A 78 7.66 -17.33 0.80
N VAL A 79 6.60 -16.88 0.14
CA VAL A 79 6.00 -15.55 0.28
C VAL A 79 4.61 -15.74 0.85
N LEU A 80 4.33 -15.09 1.97
CA LEU A 80 3.10 -15.24 2.77
C LEU A 80 2.15 -14.07 2.53
N ASP A 81 0.93 -14.15 3.07
CA ASP A 81 0.03 -12.99 3.19
C ASP A 81 -0.47 -12.42 1.85
N TRP A 82 -1.01 -13.32 1.02
CA TRP A 82 -1.67 -13.01 -0.25
C TRP A 82 -3.16 -12.72 -0.03
N GLU A 83 -3.50 -11.72 0.78
CA GLU A 83 -4.90 -11.24 0.92
C GLU A 83 -5.14 -9.88 0.22
N LEU A 84 -4.05 -9.21 -0.16
CA LEU A 84 -4.03 -7.92 -0.85
C LEU A 84 -3.55 -8.03 -2.30
N GLU A 85 -3.47 -9.26 -2.81
CA GLU A 85 -2.99 -9.55 -4.13
C GLU A 85 -3.97 -9.08 -5.20
N THR A 86 -3.43 -8.62 -6.33
CA THR A 86 -4.24 -8.14 -7.45
C THR A 86 -3.41 -8.13 -8.73
N ILE A 87 -4.05 -7.94 -9.88
CA ILE A 87 -3.37 -7.67 -11.14
C ILE A 87 -3.32 -6.17 -11.35
N GLY A 88 -2.12 -5.61 -11.43
CA GLY A 88 -1.95 -4.17 -11.40
C GLY A 88 -0.56 -3.68 -11.74
N ASP A 89 -0.29 -2.44 -11.32
CA ASP A 89 0.95 -1.74 -11.59
C ASP A 89 2.10 -2.29 -10.73
N PRO A 90 3.22 -2.73 -11.32
CA PRO A 90 4.38 -3.19 -10.55
C PRO A 90 4.93 -2.12 -9.59
N MET A 91 4.74 -0.83 -9.89
CA MET A 91 5.18 0.26 -9.02
C MET A 91 4.41 0.31 -7.71
N TYR A 92 3.25 -0.36 -7.62
CA TYR A 92 2.54 -0.56 -6.36
C TYR A 92 3.46 -1.29 -5.37
N ASP A 93 3.83 -2.55 -5.63
CA ASP A 93 4.70 -3.30 -4.72
C ASP A 93 6.05 -2.62 -4.48
N VAL A 94 6.63 -1.98 -5.51
CA VAL A 94 7.87 -1.19 -5.34
C VAL A 94 7.66 -0.09 -4.32
N ALA A 95 6.61 0.73 -4.44
CA ALA A 95 6.30 1.78 -3.47
C ALA A 95 6.15 1.24 -2.04
N TYR A 96 5.68 0.00 -1.87
CA TYR A 96 5.53 -0.60 -0.55
C TYR A 96 6.88 -0.95 0.08
N VAL A 97 7.88 -1.24 -0.75
CA VAL A 97 9.28 -1.42 -0.33
C VAL A 97 9.95 -0.07 -0.05
N LEU A 98 9.61 0.99 -0.80
CA LEU A 98 10.21 2.33 -0.67
C LEU A 98 9.70 3.11 0.54
N THR A 99 8.43 2.92 0.90
CA THR A 99 7.76 3.69 1.95
C THR A 99 8.50 3.64 3.28
N ASP A 100 8.61 4.78 3.97
CA ASP A 100 9.23 4.78 5.30
C ASP A 100 8.32 4.23 6.41
N LEU A 101 7.02 4.03 6.12
CA LEU A 101 6.05 3.43 7.06
C LEU A 101 6.49 2.04 7.56
N ASN A 102 7.35 1.36 6.80
CA ASN A 102 7.78 -0.02 7.05
C ASN A 102 9.22 -0.15 7.59
N ARG A 103 9.92 0.95 7.87
CA ARG A 103 11.37 0.93 8.19
C ARG A 103 11.79 1.71 9.44
N GLU A 104 10.87 2.21 10.26
CA GLU A 104 11.16 2.79 11.60
C GLU A 104 12.37 3.78 11.65
N GLY A 105 12.58 4.55 10.59
CA GLY A 105 13.71 5.51 10.49
C GLY A 105 15.01 4.94 9.92
N GLU A 106 15.06 3.65 9.57
CA GLU A 106 16.16 3.02 8.86
C GLU A 106 16.23 3.48 7.39
N ASN A 107 17.45 3.57 6.85
CA ASN A 107 17.68 3.95 5.47
C ASN A 107 17.64 2.75 4.52
N LEU A 108 17.79 1.53 5.05
CA LEU A 108 17.65 0.29 4.30
C LEU A 108 16.18 0.00 3.98
N LEU A 109 15.90 -0.24 2.71
CA LEU A 109 14.58 -0.65 2.25
C LEU A 109 14.25 -2.05 2.77
N SER A 110 13.04 -2.20 3.31
CA SER A 110 12.61 -3.39 4.06
C SER A 110 13.61 -3.86 5.13
N ASN A 111 14.44 -2.94 5.67
CA ASN A 111 15.51 -3.21 6.63
C ASN A 111 16.66 -4.11 6.10
N LEU A 112 16.80 -4.27 4.79
CA LEU A 112 17.79 -5.18 4.19
C LEU A 112 18.69 -4.54 3.14
N VAL A 113 18.16 -3.69 2.28
CA VAL A 113 18.84 -3.33 1.03
C VAL A 113 18.94 -1.80 0.86
N PRO A 114 20.12 -1.26 0.53
CA PRO A 114 20.25 0.14 0.14
C PRO A 114 19.36 0.48 -1.07
N ARG A 115 18.84 1.71 -1.13
CA ARG A 115 17.92 2.15 -2.19
C ARG A 115 18.51 1.97 -3.59
N ASP A 116 19.73 2.45 -3.81
CA ASP A 116 20.43 2.32 -5.09
C ASP A 116 20.61 0.85 -5.49
N GLN A 117 20.92 -0.01 -4.52
CA GLN A 117 21.04 -1.44 -4.75
C GLN A 117 19.72 -2.10 -5.14
N PHE A 118 18.62 -1.71 -4.49
CA PHE A 118 17.30 -2.20 -4.83
C PHE A 118 16.92 -1.80 -6.27
N PHE A 119 17.12 -0.52 -6.62
CA PHE A 119 16.77 0.01 -7.93
C PHE A 119 17.47 -0.76 -9.04
N TRP A 120 18.80 -0.81 -9.04
CA TRP A 120 19.50 -1.48 -10.14
C TRP A 120 19.18 -2.97 -10.22
N ARG A 121 19.00 -3.66 -9.08
CA ARG A 121 18.66 -5.09 -9.08
C ARG A 121 17.28 -5.36 -9.63
N TYR A 122 16.30 -4.54 -9.23
CA TYR A 122 14.92 -4.66 -9.70
C TYR A 122 14.86 -4.44 -11.22
N GLU A 123 15.44 -3.34 -11.71
CA GLU A 123 15.44 -2.99 -13.13
C GLU A 123 16.19 -4.03 -13.97
N ALA A 124 17.36 -4.50 -13.51
CA ALA A 124 18.14 -5.52 -14.21
C ALA A 124 17.43 -6.89 -14.25
N ALA A 125 16.70 -7.26 -13.19
CA ALA A 125 16.02 -8.55 -13.12
C ALA A 125 14.69 -8.58 -13.90
N THR A 126 14.00 -7.45 -14.01
CA THR A 126 12.64 -7.36 -14.55
C THR A 126 12.57 -6.71 -15.93
N GLY A 127 13.56 -5.87 -16.29
CA GLY A 127 13.49 -4.98 -17.44
C GLY A 127 12.39 -3.91 -17.31
N ILE A 128 11.99 -3.58 -16.09
CA ILE A 128 11.04 -2.50 -15.75
C ILE A 128 11.83 -1.40 -15.07
N GLU A 129 11.85 -0.21 -15.66
CA GLU A 129 12.40 0.99 -15.03
C GLU A 129 11.50 1.43 -13.87
N ILE A 130 12.11 1.83 -12.74
CA ILE A 130 11.34 2.31 -11.60
C ILE A 130 10.90 3.75 -11.86
N ASP A 131 9.58 3.93 -12.03
CA ASP A 131 8.96 5.26 -12.08
C ASP A 131 8.77 5.79 -10.65
N GLU A 132 9.64 6.70 -10.24
CA GLU A 132 9.60 7.30 -8.91
C GLU A 132 8.35 8.18 -8.67
N ASP A 133 7.73 8.74 -9.72
CA ASP A 133 6.51 9.53 -9.60
C ASP A 133 5.30 8.62 -9.36
N ALA A 134 5.21 7.51 -10.10
CA ALA A 134 4.23 6.46 -9.83
C ALA A 134 4.44 5.88 -8.43
N CYS A 135 5.69 5.65 -8.00
CA CYS A 135 5.96 5.16 -6.65
C CYS A 135 5.47 6.15 -5.58
N ARG A 136 5.75 7.45 -5.72
CA ARG A 136 5.26 8.49 -4.80
C ARG A 136 3.74 8.51 -4.71
N TYR A 137 3.06 8.38 -5.85
CA TYR A 137 1.60 8.25 -5.88
C TYR A 137 1.13 7.02 -5.07
N TYR A 138 1.75 5.86 -5.28
CA TYR A 138 1.36 4.64 -4.58
C TYR A 138 1.73 4.65 -3.09
N GLU A 139 2.77 5.36 -2.67
CA GLU A 139 3.05 5.60 -1.24
C GLU A 139 1.90 6.35 -0.54
N LEU A 140 1.24 7.28 -1.24
CA LEU A 140 0.08 8.01 -0.73
C LEU A 140 -1.19 7.16 -0.73
N LEU A 141 -1.36 6.32 -1.76
CA LEU A 141 -2.42 5.32 -1.77
C LEU A 141 -2.24 4.34 -0.59
N TYR A 142 -0.99 4.01 -0.24
CA TYR A 142 -0.69 3.24 0.96
C TYR A 142 -0.99 3.97 2.25
N ALA A 143 -0.80 5.29 2.32
CA ALA A 143 -1.26 6.08 3.46
C ALA A 143 -2.79 5.99 3.62
N MET A 144 -3.55 6.19 2.53
CA MET A 144 -5.01 6.03 2.52
C MET A 144 -5.44 4.63 2.98
N ARG A 145 -4.85 3.58 2.39
CA ARG A 145 -5.15 2.19 2.76
C ARG A 145 -4.87 1.91 4.24
N THR A 146 -3.71 2.35 4.72
CA THR A 146 -3.32 2.17 6.12
C THR A 146 -4.29 2.88 7.06
N ALA A 147 -4.73 4.10 6.69
CA ALA A 147 -5.78 4.80 7.42
C ALA A 147 -7.09 3.99 7.46
N ALA A 148 -7.54 3.43 6.33
CA ALA A 148 -8.72 2.57 6.27
C ALA A 148 -8.65 1.37 7.23
N PHE A 149 -7.51 0.66 7.25
CA PHE A 149 -7.28 -0.44 8.18
C PHE A 149 -7.32 0.01 9.64
N TRP A 150 -6.65 1.12 9.98
CA TRP A 150 -6.59 1.62 11.35
C TRP A 150 -7.91 2.18 11.86
N MET A 151 -8.70 2.83 11.00
CA MET A 151 -10.06 3.26 11.32
C MET A 151 -10.97 2.05 11.57
N SER A 152 -10.86 1.00 10.74
CA SER A 152 -11.63 -0.23 10.92
C SER A 152 -11.26 -0.95 12.22
N ALA A 153 -9.95 -1.14 12.47
CA ALA A 153 -9.44 -1.78 13.67
C ALA A 153 -9.83 -1.03 14.96
N SER A 154 -9.57 0.28 15.01
CA SER A 154 -9.92 1.09 16.20
C SER A 154 -11.43 1.16 16.41
N GLY A 155 -12.23 1.18 15.34
CA GLY A 155 -13.69 1.11 15.41
C GLY A 155 -14.20 -0.18 16.07
N LEU A 156 -13.61 -1.34 15.75
CA LEU A 156 -13.98 -2.61 16.40
C LEU A 156 -13.80 -2.56 17.94
N TYR A 157 -12.75 -1.89 18.41
CA TYR A 157 -12.54 -1.70 19.84
C TYR A 157 -13.49 -0.66 20.44
N ALA A 158 -13.65 0.50 19.79
CA ALA A 158 -14.52 1.58 20.25
C ALA A 158 -15.99 1.16 20.37
N ASP A 159 -16.46 0.32 19.45
CA ASP A 159 -17.82 -0.22 19.45
C ASP A 159 -18.01 -1.41 20.42
N GLY A 160 -16.96 -1.83 21.12
CA GLY A 160 -17.00 -2.98 22.05
C GLY A 160 -17.10 -4.34 21.35
N ARG A 161 -16.84 -4.40 20.04
CA ARG A 161 -16.82 -5.66 19.25
C ARG A 161 -15.53 -6.46 19.45
N SER A 162 -14.49 -5.83 20.01
CA SER A 162 -13.24 -6.46 20.45
C SER A 162 -12.71 -5.75 21.70
N ASP A 163 -12.06 -6.51 22.59
CA ASP A 163 -11.36 -6.02 23.78
C ASP A 163 -9.82 -6.02 23.59
N ASP A 164 -9.34 -6.30 22.38
CA ASP A 164 -7.91 -6.33 22.07
C ASP A 164 -7.32 -4.91 22.01
N LEU A 165 -6.52 -4.56 23.02
CA LEU A 165 -5.83 -3.28 23.12
C LEU A 165 -4.93 -2.96 21.92
N ARG A 166 -4.47 -3.97 21.17
CA ARG A 166 -3.69 -3.75 19.94
C ARG A 166 -4.51 -3.04 18.87
N LEU A 167 -5.81 -3.28 18.82
CA LEU A 167 -6.74 -2.58 17.93
C LEU A 167 -7.02 -1.17 18.42
N ALA A 168 -7.16 -0.96 19.73
CA ALA A 168 -7.29 0.40 20.29
C ALA A 168 -6.10 1.30 19.92
N ARG A 169 -4.87 0.73 19.98
CA ARG A 169 -3.62 1.45 19.64
C ARG A 169 -3.62 2.02 18.23
N THR A 170 -4.37 1.43 17.28
CA THR A 170 -4.35 1.87 15.88
C THR A 170 -4.92 3.27 15.70
N ALA A 171 -5.71 3.77 16.66
CA ALA A 171 -6.15 5.17 16.67
C ALA A 171 -4.96 6.13 16.68
N TRP A 172 -3.89 5.84 17.44
CA TRP A 172 -2.66 6.65 17.41
C TRP A 172 -1.90 6.51 16.08
N SER A 173 -1.87 5.29 15.51
CA SER A 173 -1.21 5.04 14.23
C SER A 173 -1.88 5.77 13.06
N LEU A 174 -3.19 6.06 13.16
CA LEU A 174 -3.93 6.82 12.16
C LEU A 174 -3.35 8.23 12.03
N ASP A 175 -3.17 8.94 13.14
CA ASP A 175 -2.62 10.31 13.17
C ASP A 175 -1.23 10.39 12.52
N VAL A 176 -0.37 9.39 12.79
CA VAL A 176 0.99 9.33 12.22
C VAL A 176 0.95 9.24 10.68
N VAL A 177 0.04 8.43 10.15
CA VAL A 177 -0.10 8.24 8.70
C VAL A 177 -0.73 9.45 8.03
N LEU A 178 -1.72 10.08 8.68
CA LEU A 178 -2.34 11.30 8.19
C LEU A 178 -1.39 12.49 8.23
N ASP A 179 -0.58 12.66 9.28
CA ASP A 179 0.45 13.71 9.33
C ASP A 179 1.43 13.62 8.15
N ARG A 180 1.82 12.38 7.78
CA ARG A 180 2.67 12.16 6.61
C ARG A 180 1.97 12.57 5.31
N ALA A 181 0.72 12.14 5.13
CA ALA A 181 -0.07 12.53 3.96
C ALA A 181 -0.24 14.06 3.89
N ALA A 182 -0.49 14.71 5.03
CA ALA A 182 -0.59 16.16 5.13
C ALA A 182 0.70 16.85 4.68
N ARG A 183 1.86 16.42 5.18
CA ARG A 183 3.16 16.98 4.74
C ARG A 183 3.38 16.85 3.24
N TYR A 184 2.91 15.78 2.61
CA TYR A 184 2.98 15.64 1.16
C TYR A 184 2.02 16.61 0.44
N LEU A 185 0.80 16.74 0.92
CA LEU A 185 -0.22 17.62 0.36
C LEU A 185 0.09 19.12 0.57
N GLY A 186 1.06 19.44 1.43
CA GLY A 186 1.58 20.79 1.63
C GLY A 186 0.93 21.58 2.76
N TYR A 187 0.36 20.91 3.76
CA TYR A 187 -0.08 21.55 5.01
C TYR A 187 1.11 21.94 5.90
#